data_AF-A0A9R1SL65-F1
#
_entry.id   AF-A0A9R1SL65-F1
#
_cell.length_a   1.000
_cell.length_b   1.000
_cell.length_c   1.000
_cell.angle_alpha   90.00
_cell.angle_beta   90.00
_cell.angle_gamma   90.00
#
_symmetry.space_group_name_H-M   'P 1'
#
loop_
_entity.id
_entity.type
_entity.pdbx_description
1 polymer ?
#
loop_
_entity_poly.entity_id
_entity_poly.type
_entity_poly.pdbx_seq_one_letter_code
_entity_poly.pdbx_strand_id
1 'polypeptide(L)'
;MHLSSASHQMICLFSLAIILCALTSGVISIDPKRPTCCNVETFNNTEPMKKITSCYILPATRKCLAAVVFIDKDDGLHCIDPNAPWLNKRIKRLQKNGVKCVDKTKP
;
A
#
# COMPACT_ATOMS: atom_id res chain seq x y z
N MET A 1 13.86 27.67 44.12
CA MET A 1 14.32 26.41 43.48
C MET A 1 15.10 26.79 42.23
N HIS A 2 16.43 26.94 42.33
CA HIS A 2 17.28 27.17 41.15
C HIS A 2 17.57 25.81 40.51
N LEU A 3 16.78 25.42 39.51
CA LEU A 3 17.20 24.33 38.64
C LEU A 3 18.48 24.81 37.92
N SER A 4 19.57 24.06 38.11
CA SER A 4 20.86 24.34 37.48
C SER A 4 20.68 24.44 35.95
N SER A 5 21.38 25.37 35.31
CA SER A 5 21.36 25.55 33.84
C SER A 5 21.55 24.24 33.09
N ALA A 6 22.39 23.33 33.62
CA ALA A 6 22.60 21.99 33.08
C ALA A 6 21.33 21.11 33.07
N SER A 7 20.44 21.27 34.06
CA SER A 7 19.15 20.57 34.12
C SER A 7 18.21 21.03 33.02
N HIS A 8 18.17 22.32 32.70
CA HIS A 8 17.35 22.83 31.61
C HIS A 8 17.87 22.37 30.24
N GLN A 9 19.20 22.36 30.05
CA GLN A 9 19.83 21.86 28.82
C GLN A 9 19.50 20.38 28.58
N MET A 10 19.58 19.55 29.63
CA MET A 10 19.20 18.13 29.56
C MET A 10 17.73 17.94 29.17
N ILE A 11 16.80 18.68 29.81
CA ILE A 11 15.36 18.58 29.53
C ILE A 11 15.04 18.97 28.07
N CYS A 12 15.69 20.02 27.55
CA CYS A 12 15.51 20.45 26.16
C CYS A 12 16.00 19.39 25.16
N LEU A 13 17.16 18.77 25.41
CA LEU A 13 17.70 17.72 24.54
C LEU A 13 16.82 16.47 24.52
N PHE A 14 16.32 16.05 25.69
CA PHE A 14 15.37 14.93 25.77
C PHE A 14 14.07 15.24 25.01
N SER A 15 13.53 16.44 25.16
CA SER A 15 12.31 16.86 24.45
C SER A 15 12.51 16.87 22.93
N LEU A 16 13.65 17.39 22.46
CA LEU A 16 13.99 17.41 21.04
C LEU A 16 14.12 15.99 20.47
N ALA A 17 14.80 15.09 21.19
CA ALA A 17 14.95 13.69 20.80
C ALA A 17 13.60 12.96 20.68
N ILE A 18 12.67 13.19 21.60
CA ILE A 18 11.31 12.60 21.56
C ILE A 18 10.53 13.10 20.33
N ILE A 19 10.61 14.39 20.02
CA ILE A 19 9.95 14.98 18.85
C ILE A 19 10.54 14.39 17.55
N LEU A 20 11.86 14.27 17.47
CA LEU A 20 12.55 13.63 16.33
C LEU A 20 12.10 12.16 16.14
N CYS A 21 11.98 11.38 17.22
CA CYS A 21 11.48 10.01 17.13
C CYS A 21 10.02 9.95 16.64
N ALA A 22 9.16 10.84 17.12
CA ALA A 22 7.74 10.87 16.70
C ALA A 22 7.53 11.19 15.22
N LEU A 23 8.46 11.95 14.61
CA LEU A 23 8.41 12.25 13.16
C LEU A 23 8.83 11.06 12.28
N THR A 24 9.59 10.11 12.82
CA THR A 24 10.01 8.91 12.07
C THR A 24 8.97 7.80 12.06
N SER A 25 8.00 7.82 12.99
CA SER A 25 6.92 6.83 13.07
C SER A 25 5.73 7.15 12.16
N GLY A 26 6.00 7.62 10.94
CA GLY A 26 5.01 7.63 9.87
C GLY A 26 4.70 6.20 9.42
N VAL A 27 4.02 5.42 10.27
CA VAL A 27 3.48 4.11 9.88
C VAL A 27 2.35 4.39 8.91
N ILE A 28 2.62 4.24 7.62
CA ILE A 28 1.58 4.18 6.60
C ILE A 28 0.77 2.92 6.93
N SER A 29 -0.35 3.09 7.65
CA SER A 29 -1.29 2.01 7.88
C SER A 29 -1.93 1.67 6.53
N ILE A 30 -1.37 0.67 5.85
CA ILE A 30 -1.98 0.04 4.69
C ILE A 30 -3.23 -0.67 5.23
N ASP A 31 -4.39 -0.01 5.12
CA ASP A 31 -5.66 -0.67 5.37
C ASP A 31 -5.94 -1.60 4.19
N PRO A 32 -5.87 -2.94 4.35
CA PRO A 32 -6.14 -3.87 3.26
C PRO A 32 -7.57 -3.76 2.72
N LYS A 33 -8.48 -3.08 3.42
CA LYS A 33 -9.87 -2.84 2.96
C LYS A 33 -10.01 -1.62 2.06
N ARG A 34 -8.99 -0.77 1.93
CA ARG A 34 -8.97 0.40 1.04
C ARG A 34 -7.78 0.27 0.10
N PRO A 35 -7.98 -0.28 -1.11
CA PRO A 35 -6.88 -0.42 -2.06
C PRO A 35 -6.26 0.96 -2.29
N THR A 36 -5.02 1.09 -1.84
CA THR A 36 -4.22 2.30 -1.96
C THR A 36 -3.92 2.50 -3.44
N CYS A 37 -4.05 3.74 -3.90
CA CYS A 37 -3.86 4.06 -5.31
C CYS A 37 -2.50 3.57 -5.83
N CYS A 38 -2.51 2.93 -6.99
CA CYS A 38 -1.29 2.55 -7.68
C CYS A 38 -0.62 3.77 -8.28
N ASN A 39 0.65 3.96 -7.93
CA ASN A 39 1.56 4.96 -8.46
C ASN A 39 2.46 4.33 -9.54
N VAL A 40 3.00 5.16 -10.44
CA VAL A 40 3.78 4.71 -11.61
C VAL A 40 4.94 3.78 -11.23
N GLU A 41 5.57 4.03 -10.08
CA GLU A 41 6.69 3.23 -9.58
C GLU A 41 6.29 1.81 -9.16
N THR A 42 5.02 1.58 -8.86
CA THR A 42 4.50 0.27 -8.41
C THR A 42 3.94 -0.57 -9.55
N PHE A 43 3.84 -0.03 -10.76
CA PHE A 43 3.35 -0.76 -11.92
C PHE A 43 4.32 -1.89 -12.27
N ASN A 44 3.86 -3.11 -12.05
CA ASN A 44 4.58 -4.30 -12.47
C ASN A 44 3.90 -4.91 -13.69
N ASN A 45 4.64 -4.96 -14.80
CA ASN A 45 4.19 -5.61 -16.03
C ASN A 45 4.44 -7.12 -16.01
N THR A 46 5.09 -7.65 -14.97
CA THR A 46 5.39 -9.07 -14.80
C THR A 46 4.28 -9.75 -14.02
N GLU A 47 3.85 -10.94 -14.46
CA GLU A 47 2.86 -11.74 -13.74
C GLU A 47 3.41 -12.15 -12.35
N PRO A 48 2.74 -11.79 -11.24
CA PRO A 48 3.17 -12.24 -9.93
C PRO A 48 3.09 -13.77 -9.82
N MET A 49 4.22 -14.39 -9.47
CA MET A 49 4.29 -15.85 -9.25
C MET A 49 3.63 -16.28 -7.93
N LYS A 50 3.42 -15.33 -7.01
CA LYS A 50 2.80 -15.57 -5.70
C LYS A 50 1.33 -15.99 -5.84
N LYS A 51 0.85 -16.73 -4.84
CA LYS A 51 -0.58 -17.09 -4.72
C LYS A 51 -1.36 -15.82 -4.37
N ILE A 52 -2.31 -15.46 -5.21
CA ILE A 52 -3.19 -14.31 -5.01
C ILE A 52 -4.40 -14.74 -4.19
N THR A 53 -4.73 -13.97 -3.16
CA THR A 53 -5.86 -14.19 -2.25
C THR A 53 -7.02 -13.26 -2.54
N SER A 54 -6.73 -12.02 -2.97
CA SER A 54 -7.72 -11.01 -3.32
C SER A 54 -7.35 -10.24 -4.59
N CYS A 55 -8.36 -9.73 -5.28
CA CYS A 55 -8.19 -9.00 -6.53
C CYS A 55 -9.17 -7.82 -6.61
N TYR A 56 -8.69 -6.66 -7.04
CA TYR A 56 -9.48 -5.44 -7.20
C TYR A 56 -9.21 -4.77 -8.54
N ILE A 57 -10.26 -4.28 -9.20
CA ILE A 57 -10.15 -3.46 -10.41
C ILE A 57 -10.42 -2.02 -10.00
N LEU A 58 -9.43 -1.15 -10.18
CA LEU A 58 -9.49 0.26 -9.81
C LEU A 58 -9.64 1.13 -11.06
N PRO A 59 -10.63 2.03 -11.11
CA PRO A 59 -10.71 3.03 -12.17
C PRO A 59 -9.59 4.06 -12.04
N ALA A 60 -9.25 4.69 -13.17
CA ALA A 60 -8.49 5.93 -13.14
C ALA A 60 -9.33 7.02 -12.45
N THR A 61 -8.68 7.78 -11.57
CA THR A 61 -9.25 8.98 -10.95
C THR A 61 -8.28 10.14 -11.12
N ARG A 62 -8.64 11.35 -10.68
CA ARG A 62 -7.73 12.52 -10.74
C ARG A 62 -6.38 12.29 -10.05
N LYS A 63 -6.30 11.37 -9.08
CA LYS A 63 -5.10 11.13 -8.27
C LYS A 63 -4.50 9.74 -8.46
N CYS A 64 -5.16 8.86 -9.20
CA CYS A 64 -4.84 7.42 -9.21
C CYS A 64 -4.95 6.87 -10.63
N LEU A 65 -3.97 6.06 -11.01
CA LEU A 65 -4.00 5.37 -12.28
C LEU A 65 -5.02 4.23 -12.26
N ALA A 66 -5.58 3.91 -13.43
CA ALA A 66 -6.34 2.68 -13.58
C ALA A 66 -5.39 1.50 -13.38
N ALA A 67 -5.76 0.56 -12.53
CA ALA A 67 -4.91 -0.57 -12.18
C ALA A 67 -5.74 -1.79 -11.78
N VAL A 68 -5.17 -2.97 -11.96
CA VAL A 68 -5.65 -4.18 -11.29
C VAL A 68 -4.70 -4.48 -10.12
N VAL A 69 -5.27 -4.55 -8.93
CA VAL A 69 -4.50 -4.82 -7.70
C VAL A 69 -4.70 -6.27 -7.31
N PHE A 70 -3.60 -7.00 -7.22
CA PHE A 70 -3.58 -8.32 -6.58
C PHE A 70 -2.99 -8.21 -5.18
N ILE A 71 -3.64 -8.85 -4.23
CA ILE A 71 -3.11 -9.07 -2.89
C ILE A 71 -2.69 -10.53 -2.80
N ASP A 72 -1.44 -10.77 -2.46
CA ASP A 72 -0.93 -12.13 -2.29
C ASP A 72 -1.21 -12.68 -0.88
N LYS A 73 -0.84 -13.94 -0.67
CA LYS A 73 -1.03 -14.64 0.62
C LYS A 73 -0.20 -14.07 1.78
N ASP A 74 0.81 -13.26 1.47
CA ASP A 74 1.70 -12.61 2.43
C ASP A 74 1.28 -11.13 2.61
N ASP A 75 0.05 -10.78 2.20
CA ASP A 75 -0.52 -9.43 2.16
C ASP A 75 0.27 -8.43 1.28
N GLY A 76 1.09 -8.94 0.37
CA GLY A 76 1.84 -8.14 -0.60
C GLY A 76 0.92 -7.57 -1.69
N LEU A 77 1.07 -6.28 -1.96
CA LEU A 77 0.30 -5.56 -2.97
C LEU A 77 1.05 -5.53 -4.31
N HIS A 78 0.37 -5.98 -5.38
CA HIS A 78 0.89 -5.97 -6.74
C HIS A 78 -0.02 -5.10 -7.61
N CYS A 79 0.49 -3.94 -8.04
CA CYS A 79 -0.19 -3.04 -8.96
C CYS A 79 0.12 -3.45 -10.40
N ILE A 80 -0.91 -3.86 -11.14
CA ILE A 80 -0.78 -4.38 -12.50
C ILE A 80 -1.41 -3.41 -13.49
N ASP A 81 -0.71 -3.17 -14.61
CA ASP A 81 -1.26 -2.46 -15.76
C ASP A 81 -2.52 -3.19 -16.27
N PRO A 82 -3.69 -2.51 -16.37
CA PRO A 82 -4.90 -3.10 -16.94
C PRO A 82 -4.71 -3.66 -18.36
N ASN A 83 -3.69 -3.18 -19.09
CA ASN A 83 -3.37 -3.60 -20.46
C ASN A 83 -2.32 -4.72 -20.53
N ALA A 84 -1.84 -5.24 -19.41
CA ALA A 84 -0.84 -6.31 -19.40
C ALA A 84 -1.36 -7.55 -20.18
N PRO A 85 -0.62 -8.07 -21.19
CA PRO A 85 -1.14 -9.12 -22.09
C PRO A 85 -1.57 -10.41 -21.39
N TRP A 86 -0.95 -10.73 -20.25
CA TRP A 86 -1.22 -11.94 -19.47
C TRP A 86 -2.40 -11.78 -18.50
N LEU A 87 -2.82 -10.55 -18.21
CA LEU A 87 -3.72 -10.24 -17.09
C LEU A 87 -5.07 -10.95 -17.19
N ASN A 88 -5.71 -10.91 -18.37
CA ASN A 88 -6.99 -11.57 -18.59
C ASN A 88 -6.90 -13.09 -18.36
N LYS A 89 -5.82 -13.72 -18.82
CA LYS A 89 -5.57 -15.16 -18.59
C LYS A 89 -5.39 -15.46 -17.10
N ARG A 90 -4.69 -14.58 -16.37
CA ARG A 90 -4.49 -14.71 -14.93
C ARG A 90 -5.79 -14.55 -14.15
N ILE A 91 -6.60 -13.52 -14.44
CA ILE A 91 -7.92 -13.31 -13.80
C ILE A 91 -8.82 -14.55 -13.97
N LYS A 92 -8.87 -15.12 -15.18
CA LYS A 92 -9.63 -16.37 -15.43
C LYS A 92 -9.15 -17.55 -14.59
N ARG A 93 -7.83 -17.70 -14.41
CA ARG A 93 -7.26 -18.74 -13.52
C ARG A 93 -7.65 -18.51 -12.06
N LEU A 94 -7.62 -17.26 -11.60
CA LEU A 94 -8.02 -16.87 -10.24
C LEU A 94 -9.49 -17.19 -9.98
N GLN A 95 -10.38 -16.85 -10.93
CA GLN A 95 -11.81 -17.13 -10.83
C GLN A 95 -12.10 -18.63 -10.76
N LYS A 96 -11.41 -19.46 -11.55
CA LYS A 96 -11.50 -20.93 -11.46
C LYS A 96 -11.10 -21.48 -10.09
N ASN A 97 -10.19 -20.79 -9.40
CA ASN A 97 -9.72 -21.14 -8.07
C ASN A 97 -10.53 -20.45 -6.94
N GLY A 98 -11.68 -19.84 -7.25
CA GLY A 98 -12.56 -19.21 -6.28
C GLY A 98 -12.21 -17.77 -5.91
N VAL A 99 -11.17 -17.17 -6.49
CA VAL A 99 -10.79 -15.78 -6.23
C VAL A 99 -11.50 -14.87 -7.23
N LYS A 100 -12.46 -14.07 -6.75
CA LYS A 100 -13.19 -13.09 -7.56
C LYS A 100 -12.52 -11.73 -7.49
N CYS A 101 -12.27 -11.15 -8.67
CA CYS A 101 -11.86 -9.75 -8.78
C CYS A 101 -13.06 -8.85 -8.53
N VAL A 102 -12.95 -7.97 -7.53
CA VAL A 102 -13.99 -7.01 -7.18
C VAL A 102 -13.77 -5.75 -8.01
N ASP A 103 -14.77 -5.40 -8.80
CA ASP A 103 -14.78 -4.15 -9.55
C ASP A 103 -15.20 -3.00 -8.65
N LYS A 104 -14.32 -2.01 -8.48
CA LYS A 104 -14.60 -0.79 -7.68
C LYS A 104 -15.19 0.35 -8.51
N THR A 105 -15.45 0.12 -9.80
CA THR A 105 -16.17 1.08 -10.66
C THR A 105 -17.68 1.08 -10.43
N LYS A 106 -18.23 0.01 -9.84
CA LYS A 106 -19.66 -0.14 -9.59
C LYS A 106 -19.95 0.05 -8.09
N PRO A 107 -20.86 0.96 -7.71
CA PRO A 107 -21.26 1.17 -6.32
C PRO A 107 -21.96 -0.05 -5.72
#